data_AF-A0A1G0ZWR4-F1
#
_entry.id   AF-A0A1G0ZWR4-F1
#
_cell.length_a   1.000
_cell.length_b   1.000
_cell.length_c   1.000
_cell.angle_alpha   90.00
_cell.angle_beta   90.00
_cell.angle_gamma   90.00
#
_symmetry.space_group_name_H-M   'P 1'
#
loop_
_entity.id
_entity.type
_entity.pdbx_description
1 polymer ?
#
loop_
_entity_poly.entity_id
_entity_poly.type
_entity_poly.pdbx_seq_one_letter_code
_entity_poly.pdbx_strand_id
1 'polypeptide(L)'
;MFRVGILADLHLPSLDNTVIESAFDWALDEAKRRRLDLIAGAGDMTGLGTLAAARRLRSKLDAASIPFLLTPGNAERRSPGESRQVAEILSTRTEQGPVRMIDTSHYRISDPDRIRLRQLAGRNLLLVTHIPPDQLDTADQALLSNPSIGLLVAGHLHLDRESGIIQLVRGLDPDKAIGGAPSLTVFTRDGDEAPWTREDVVYPPGDPRQWPEAERREWFDHLGISGMESPLQALREAADLGVPAFELRYRPSTTQPTQELATALSAWRARGKHLSLHVPDLAWKAGAPHGLDELRQAMEQALRIRADAITFHVPRVPVGEFDAASDNLLQAAVEILTPLKQAGIMIGIENLHMNRWETPDSTRGFGYTPDECRQWIDRLRAALGYPLIGLHLDIGHARNNAPYASAYPLSVWYARLGHTITGLHLHQVHLAPDSSFENHKPLTSLFGGVISLSSLFLAWRDHSLNHAPLYLEIRGETGIHSLQALRRELNLSP
;
A
#
# COMPACT_ATOMS: atom_id res chain seq x y z
N MET A 1 -3.29 -38.35 -4.79
CA MET A 1 -2.90 -36.95 -4.93
C MET A 1 -3.57 -36.17 -3.81
N PHE A 2 -2.80 -35.42 -3.02
CA PHE A 2 -3.29 -34.49 -2.01
C PHE A 2 -2.80 -33.08 -2.38
N ARG A 3 -3.67 -32.08 -2.31
CA ARG A 3 -3.41 -30.70 -2.74
C ARG A 3 -3.84 -29.71 -1.68
N VAL A 4 -2.91 -28.85 -1.28
CA VAL A 4 -3.15 -27.80 -0.28
C VAL A 4 -2.80 -26.44 -0.84
N GLY A 5 -3.71 -25.48 -0.66
CA GLY A 5 -3.48 -24.07 -1.00
C GLY A 5 -3.05 -23.28 0.23
N ILE A 6 -2.02 -22.45 0.08
CA ILE A 6 -1.53 -21.58 1.15
C ILE A 6 -2.06 -20.18 0.94
N LEU A 7 -2.83 -19.69 1.92
CA LEU A 7 -3.21 -18.28 2.03
C LEU A 7 -2.18 -17.60 2.92
N ALA A 8 -1.22 -16.90 2.32
CA ALA A 8 -0.13 -16.26 3.04
C ALA A 8 -0.39 -14.77 3.28
N ASP A 9 -0.07 -14.26 4.47
CA ASP A 9 0.04 -12.82 4.79
C ASP A 9 -1.10 -11.97 4.17
N LEU A 10 -2.36 -12.37 4.40
CA LEU A 10 -3.54 -11.73 3.78
C LEU A 10 -3.81 -10.31 4.31
N HIS A 11 -3.56 -10.06 5.60
CA HIS A 11 -3.79 -8.76 6.23
C HIS A 11 -5.22 -8.19 6.07
N LEU A 12 -6.25 -9.03 6.13
CA LEU A 12 -7.63 -8.61 5.93
C LEU A 12 -8.01 -7.44 6.88
N PRO A 13 -8.40 -6.25 6.36
CA PRO A 13 -8.82 -5.13 7.19
C PRO A 13 -10.26 -5.33 7.67
N SER A 14 -10.71 -4.55 8.66
CA SER A 14 -12.11 -4.60 9.12
C SER A 14 -13.12 -4.15 8.05
N LEU A 15 -12.68 -3.41 7.03
CA LEU A 15 -13.51 -2.87 5.94
C LEU A 15 -13.68 -3.91 4.81
N ASP A 16 -14.90 -4.13 4.32
CA ASP A 16 -15.31 -5.25 3.43
C ASP A 16 -15.26 -4.95 1.92
N ASN A 17 -14.94 -3.72 1.51
CA ASN A 17 -14.89 -3.32 0.10
C ASN A 17 -13.46 -2.95 -0.36
N THR A 18 -12.46 -3.68 0.14
CA THR A 18 -11.04 -3.43 -0.19
C THR A 18 -10.53 -4.37 -1.28
N VAL A 19 -9.50 -3.97 -2.01
CA VAL A 19 -8.87 -4.85 -3.01
C VAL A 19 -8.16 -6.07 -2.38
N ILE A 20 -7.78 -6.01 -1.10
CA ILE A 20 -7.39 -7.18 -0.30
C ILE A 20 -8.53 -8.21 -0.24
N GLU A 21 -9.76 -7.77 -0.02
CA GLU A 21 -10.94 -8.64 -0.01
C GLU A 21 -11.13 -9.31 -1.38
N SER A 22 -10.91 -8.57 -2.47
CA SER A 22 -11.00 -9.11 -3.84
C SER A 22 -9.94 -10.18 -4.10
N ALA A 23 -8.70 -9.98 -3.63
CA ALA A 23 -7.65 -11.00 -3.73
C ALA A 23 -7.98 -12.26 -2.91
N PHE A 24 -8.59 -12.09 -1.73
CA PHE A 24 -9.05 -13.20 -0.91
C PHE A 24 -10.17 -14.00 -1.58
N ASP A 25 -11.18 -13.31 -2.09
CA ASP A 25 -12.32 -13.95 -2.78
C ASP A 25 -11.85 -14.72 -4.02
N TRP A 26 -10.96 -14.11 -4.81
CA TRP A 26 -10.31 -14.80 -5.93
C TRP A 26 -9.57 -16.07 -5.49
N ALA A 27 -8.78 -16.00 -4.41
CA ALA A 27 -8.01 -17.15 -3.93
C ALA A 27 -8.93 -18.31 -3.49
N LEU A 28 -10.06 -18.01 -2.85
CA LEU A 28 -11.05 -19.01 -2.46
C LEU A 28 -11.75 -19.65 -3.67
N ASP A 29 -12.11 -18.85 -4.66
CA ASP A 29 -12.72 -19.36 -5.89
C ASP A 29 -11.74 -20.18 -6.72
N GLU A 30 -10.48 -19.76 -6.77
CA GLU A 30 -9.42 -20.50 -7.43
C GLU A 30 -9.13 -21.84 -6.72
N ALA A 31 -9.15 -21.85 -5.38
CA ALA A 31 -9.05 -23.08 -4.59
C ALA A 31 -10.20 -24.06 -4.91
N LYS A 32 -11.44 -23.58 -5.03
CA LYS A 32 -12.59 -24.40 -5.43
C LYS A 32 -12.43 -24.93 -6.85
N ARG A 33 -12.09 -24.05 -7.80
CA ARG A 33 -11.90 -24.40 -9.22
C ARG A 33 -10.85 -25.51 -9.37
N ARG A 34 -9.79 -25.43 -8.57
CA ARG A 34 -8.70 -26.42 -8.55
C ARG A 34 -9.03 -27.66 -7.73
N ARG A 35 -10.15 -27.71 -7.00
CA ARG A 35 -10.53 -28.82 -6.12
C ARG A 35 -9.44 -29.14 -5.11
N LEU A 36 -8.97 -28.12 -4.39
CA LEU A 36 -7.99 -28.33 -3.32
C LEU A 36 -8.62 -29.15 -2.19
N ASP A 37 -7.84 -30.04 -1.60
CA ASP A 37 -8.27 -30.89 -0.48
C ASP A 37 -8.24 -30.12 0.85
N LEU A 38 -7.39 -29.09 0.92
CA LEU A 38 -7.18 -28.28 2.11
C LEU A 38 -6.74 -26.86 1.76
N ILE A 39 -7.11 -25.91 2.62
CA ILE A 39 -6.51 -24.58 2.69
C ILE A 39 -5.71 -24.44 3.98
N ALA A 40 -4.51 -23.86 3.94
CA ALA A 40 -3.75 -23.51 5.13
C ALA A 40 -3.46 -22.01 5.15
N GLY A 41 -3.84 -21.32 6.23
CA GLY A 41 -3.48 -19.92 6.46
C GLY A 41 -2.12 -19.82 7.11
N ALA A 42 -1.23 -19.05 6.51
CA ALA A 42 0.13 -18.79 7.00
C ALA A 42 0.35 -17.28 7.07
N GLY A 43 1.14 -16.80 8.02
CA GLY A 43 1.37 -15.35 8.13
C GLY A 43 0.30 -14.61 8.94
N ASP A 44 0.31 -13.29 8.79
CA ASP A 44 -0.69 -12.36 9.34
C ASP A 44 -1.99 -12.43 8.48
N MET A 45 -3.06 -12.99 9.03
CA MET A 45 -4.32 -13.20 8.31
C MET A 45 -5.22 -11.96 8.30
N THR A 46 -5.12 -11.14 9.34
CA THR A 46 -5.82 -9.87 9.54
C THR A 46 -4.81 -8.72 9.62
N GLY A 47 -5.24 -7.48 9.33
CA GLY A 47 -4.32 -6.33 9.35
C GLY A 47 -3.92 -5.87 10.77
N LEU A 48 -4.89 -5.90 11.70
CA LEU A 48 -4.76 -5.37 13.06
C LEU A 48 -5.22 -6.35 14.16
N GLY A 49 -5.77 -7.51 13.79
CA GLY A 49 -6.32 -8.45 14.77
C GLY A 49 -7.62 -7.97 15.39
N THR A 50 -8.54 -7.47 14.58
CA THR A 50 -9.90 -7.12 15.03
C THR A 50 -10.85 -8.32 14.93
N LEU A 51 -11.85 -8.36 15.81
CA LEU A 51 -12.93 -9.33 15.78
C LEU A 51 -13.73 -9.27 14.49
N ALA A 52 -13.94 -8.06 13.95
CA ALA A 52 -14.68 -7.86 12.71
C ALA A 52 -13.98 -8.56 11.53
N ALA A 53 -12.68 -8.32 11.36
CA ALA A 53 -11.88 -8.96 10.31
C ALA A 53 -11.81 -10.48 10.52
N ALA A 54 -11.54 -10.94 11.75
CA ALA A 54 -11.43 -12.37 12.06
C ALA A 54 -12.73 -13.14 11.78
N ARG A 55 -13.89 -12.59 12.17
CA ARG A 55 -15.20 -13.20 11.90
C ARG A 55 -15.51 -13.26 10.41
N ARG A 56 -15.21 -12.19 9.67
CA ARG A 56 -15.46 -12.17 8.22
C ARG A 56 -14.57 -13.18 7.50
N LEU A 57 -13.28 -13.20 7.83
CA LEU A 57 -12.34 -14.19 7.31
C LEU A 57 -12.84 -15.62 7.56
N ARG A 58 -13.22 -15.93 8.81
CA ARG A 58 -13.73 -17.24 9.19
C ARG A 58 -14.99 -17.61 8.41
N SER A 59 -15.95 -16.70 8.34
CA SER A 59 -17.21 -16.90 7.62
C SER A 59 -16.98 -17.21 6.14
N LYS A 60 -16.05 -16.51 5.48
CA LYS A 60 -15.70 -16.76 4.07
C LYS A 60 -15.03 -18.12 3.86
N LEU A 61 -14.13 -18.54 4.76
CA LEU A 61 -13.54 -19.88 4.72
C LEU A 61 -14.59 -20.98 4.92
N ASP A 62 -15.47 -20.82 5.91
CA ASP A 62 -16.56 -21.76 6.17
C ASP A 62 -17.49 -21.86 4.94
N ALA A 63 -17.83 -20.73 4.31
CA ALA A 63 -18.64 -20.68 3.09
C ALA A 63 -17.94 -21.31 1.87
N ALA A 64 -16.60 -21.34 1.82
CA ALA A 64 -15.87 -21.95 0.71
C ALA A 64 -16.07 -23.47 0.63
N SER A 65 -16.52 -24.11 1.72
CA SER A 65 -16.74 -25.57 1.81
C SER A 65 -15.50 -26.40 1.47
N ILE A 66 -14.31 -25.83 1.64
CA ILE A 66 -13.02 -26.52 1.58
C ILE A 66 -12.50 -26.60 3.01
N PRO A 67 -12.07 -27.77 3.49
CA PRO A 67 -11.47 -27.85 4.82
C PRO A 67 -10.26 -26.92 4.95
N PHE A 68 -10.05 -26.35 6.13
CA PHE A 68 -8.96 -25.40 6.32
C PHE A 68 -8.30 -25.51 7.69
N LEU A 69 -7.02 -25.13 7.72
CA LEU A 69 -6.20 -24.98 8.92
C LEU A 69 -5.71 -23.54 9.04
N LEU A 70 -5.75 -22.98 10.25
CA LEU A 70 -5.26 -21.64 10.57
C LEU A 70 -4.43 -21.69 11.86
N THR A 71 -3.41 -20.85 11.89
CA THR A 71 -2.70 -20.42 13.09
C THR A 71 -2.69 -18.90 13.11
N PRO A 72 -2.77 -18.24 14.29
CA PRO A 72 -2.61 -16.79 14.36
C PRO A 72 -1.21 -16.37 13.91
N GLY A 73 -1.11 -15.17 13.34
CA GLY A 73 0.12 -14.43 13.11
C GLY A 73 0.33 -13.35 14.19
N ASN A 74 1.28 -12.46 13.93
CA ASN A 74 1.60 -11.35 14.84
C ASN A 74 0.51 -10.27 14.80
N ALA A 75 -0.09 -10.03 13.62
CA ALA A 75 -1.12 -9.01 13.45
C ALA A 75 -2.39 -9.29 14.25
N GLU A 76 -2.77 -10.55 14.41
CA GLU A 76 -3.91 -11.00 15.23
C GLU A 76 -3.86 -10.52 16.69
N ARG A 77 -2.69 -10.04 17.14
CA ARG A 77 -2.42 -9.63 18.51
C ARG A 77 -2.37 -8.10 18.69
N ARG A 78 -2.47 -7.32 17.60
CA ARG A 78 -2.26 -5.86 17.64
C ARG A 78 -3.41 -5.08 18.27
N SER A 79 -4.65 -5.60 18.28
CA SER A 79 -5.79 -4.98 18.97
C SER A 79 -5.85 -5.37 20.46
N PRO A 80 -5.57 -4.43 21.38
CA PRO A 80 -5.70 -4.69 22.81
C PRO A 80 -7.15 -5.00 23.18
N GLY A 81 -7.37 -6.05 23.96
CA GLY A 81 -8.71 -6.47 24.41
C GLY A 81 -9.41 -7.48 23.49
N GLU A 82 -9.02 -7.59 22.22
CA GLU A 82 -9.63 -8.53 21.25
C GLU A 82 -8.75 -9.75 20.95
N SER A 83 -7.43 -9.63 21.14
CA SER A 83 -6.42 -10.60 20.73
C SER A 83 -6.71 -12.05 21.12
N ARG A 84 -7.21 -12.30 22.34
CA ARG A 84 -7.56 -13.67 22.79
C ARG A 84 -8.68 -14.28 21.93
N GLN A 85 -9.76 -13.53 21.73
CA GLN A 85 -10.91 -14.01 20.98
C GLN A 85 -10.59 -14.14 19.49
N VAL A 86 -9.77 -13.24 18.94
CA VAL A 86 -9.28 -13.33 17.57
C VAL A 86 -8.43 -14.59 17.38
N ALA A 87 -7.50 -14.86 18.30
CA ALA A 87 -6.71 -16.09 18.27
C ALA A 87 -7.61 -17.34 18.37
N GLU A 88 -8.66 -17.33 19.18
CA GLU A 88 -9.63 -18.44 19.26
C GLU A 88 -10.37 -18.68 17.95
N ILE A 89 -10.83 -17.62 17.26
CA ILE A 89 -11.53 -17.71 15.96
C ILE A 89 -10.60 -18.25 14.86
N LEU A 90 -9.35 -17.80 14.88
CA LEU A 90 -8.35 -18.06 13.84
C LEU A 90 -7.40 -19.20 14.18
N SER A 91 -7.67 -19.98 15.22
CA SER A 91 -6.94 -21.21 15.52
C SER A 91 -7.75 -22.43 15.14
N THR A 92 -7.18 -23.31 14.32
CA THR A 92 -7.73 -24.65 14.10
C THR A 92 -6.89 -25.66 14.87
N ARG A 93 -7.51 -26.36 15.84
CA ARG A 93 -6.80 -27.31 16.72
C ARG A 93 -6.63 -28.70 16.12
N THR A 94 -7.41 -29.03 15.08
CA THR A 94 -7.41 -30.37 14.48
C THR A 94 -6.47 -30.40 13.29
N GLU A 95 -5.52 -31.34 13.29
CA GLU A 95 -4.67 -31.61 12.13
C GLU A 95 -5.45 -32.30 11.02
N GLN A 96 -5.09 -32.04 9.76
CA GLN A 96 -5.79 -32.61 8.63
C GLN A 96 -4.83 -33.15 7.57
N GLY A 97 -5.01 -34.42 7.22
CA GLY A 97 -4.16 -35.11 6.24
C GLY A 97 -2.68 -35.01 6.62
N PRO A 98 -1.78 -34.75 5.66
CA PRO A 98 -0.34 -34.61 5.90
C PRO A 98 0.12 -33.21 6.30
N VAL A 99 -0.80 -32.29 6.65
CA VAL A 99 -0.47 -30.89 6.94
C VAL A 99 -0.50 -30.63 8.45
N ARG A 100 0.48 -29.89 8.95
CA ARG A 100 0.64 -29.53 10.36
C ARG A 100 0.86 -28.03 10.50
N MET A 101 0.14 -27.41 11.42
CA MET A 101 0.30 -25.98 11.76
C MET A 101 1.10 -25.84 13.05
N ILE A 102 2.05 -24.90 13.06
CA ILE A 102 2.75 -24.48 14.27
C ILE A 102 2.62 -22.97 14.49
N ASP A 103 2.23 -22.60 15.70
CA ASP A 103 2.10 -21.22 16.14
C ASP A 103 3.48 -20.65 16.49
N THR A 104 3.91 -19.68 15.66
CA THR A 104 5.11 -18.89 15.87
C THR A 104 4.82 -17.39 15.93
N SER A 105 3.58 -17.00 16.26
CA SER A 105 3.12 -15.60 16.37
C SER A 105 3.75 -14.79 17.52
N HIS A 106 4.70 -15.39 18.24
CA HIS A 106 5.48 -14.76 19.28
C HIS A 106 6.98 -14.78 18.97
N TYR A 107 7.36 -14.98 17.71
CA TYR A 107 8.74 -15.20 17.29
C TYR A 107 9.43 -16.38 18.00
N ARG A 108 8.63 -17.37 18.41
CA ARG A 108 9.02 -18.63 19.04
C ARG A 108 7.94 -19.67 18.82
N ILE A 109 8.29 -20.94 18.80
CA ILE A 109 7.32 -22.04 18.73
C ILE A 109 6.56 -22.11 20.06
N SER A 110 5.23 -22.18 20.01
CA SER A 110 4.39 -22.33 21.20
C SER A 110 4.74 -23.60 21.98
N ASP A 111 4.62 -23.58 23.31
CA ASP A 111 4.95 -24.75 24.13
C ASP A 111 4.14 -26.02 23.77
N PRO A 112 2.81 -25.93 23.48
CA PRO A 112 2.07 -27.06 22.94
C PRO A 112 2.71 -27.63 21.66
N ASP A 113 3.19 -26.77 20.77
CA ASP A 113 3.73 -27.17 19.47
C ASP A 113 5.13 -27.76 19.59
N ARG A 114 5.93 -27.30 20.55
CA ARG A 114 7.19 -27.96 20.90
C ARG A 114 6.97 -29.39 21.33
N ILE A 115 5.91 -29.67 22.10
CA ILE A 115 5.55 -31.03 22.51
C ILE A 115 5.12 -31.85 21.29
N ARG A 116 4.24 -31.29 20.44
CA ARG A 116 3.77 -31.94 19.20
C ARG A 116 4.92 -32.27 18.25
N LEU A 117 5.86 -31.35 18.04
CA LEU A 117 7.01 -31.55 17.14
C LEU A 117 7.96 -32.65 17.63
N ARG A 118 8.17 -32.78 18.96
CA ARG A 118 8.97 -33.87 19.53
C ARG A 118 8.32 -35.23 19.36
N GLN A 119 7.00 -35.28 19.30
CA GLN A 119 6.20 -36.49 19.14
C GLN A 119 5.74 -36.69 17.69
N LEU A 120 6.23 -35.86 16.75
CA LEU A 120 5.73 -35.83 15.39
C LEU A 120 6.07 -37.14 14.66
N ALA A 121 5.03 -37.90 14.38
CA ALA A 121 5.09 -39.14 13.62
C ALA A 121 4.46 -38.95 12.23
N GLY A 122 4.96 -39.71 11.27
CA GLY A 122 4.53 -39.64 9.88
C GLY A 122 5.74 -39.62 8.96
N ARG A 123 5.50 -39.41 7.67
CA ARG A 123 6.54 -39.23 6.67
C ARG A 123 6.17 -38.07 5.76
N ASN A 124 7.18 -37.27 5.43
CA ASN A 124 7.09 -36.24 4.40
C ASN A 124 5.89 -35.30 4.60
N LEU A 125 5.70 -34.85 5.84
CA LEU A 125 4.65 -33.93 6.24
C LEU A 125 4.95 -32.51 5.74
N LEU A 126 3.88 -31.75 5.48
CA LEU A 126 3.95 -30.32 5.25
C LEU A 126 3.74 -29.59 6.58
N LEU A 127 4.76 -28.88 7.03
CA LEU A 127 4.68 -28.00 8.18
C LEU A 127 4.41 -26.58 7.70
N VAL A 128 3.43 -25.89 8.29
CA VAL A 128 3.07 -24.52 7.94
C VAL A 128 3.17 -23.65 9.19
N THR A 129 3.76 -22.46 9.02
CA THR A 129 4.04 -21.55 10.13
C THR A 129 3.89 -20.08 9.73
N HIS A 130 3.88 -19.21 10.74
CA HIS A 130 3.87 -17.77 10.55
C HIS A 130 5.24 -17.30 10.05
N ILE A 131 6.27 -17.32 10.91
CA ILE A 131 7.58 -16.74 10.60
C ILE A 131 8.56 -17.75 9.99
N PRO A 132 9.52 -17.28 9.17
CA PRO A 132 10.57 -18.16 8.67
C PRO A 132 11.48 -18.69 9.81
N PRO A 133 12.07 -19.89 9.67
CA PRO A 133 12.89 -20.49 10.72
C PRO A 133 14.12 -19.68 11.14
N ASP A 134 14.68 -18.86 10.24
CA ASP A 134 15.84 -17.99 10.52
C ASP A 134 15.52 -16.87 11.52
N GLN A 135 14.24 -16.60 11.79
CA GLN A 135 13.78 -15.67 12.83
C GLN A 135 13.50 -16.34 14.19
N LEU A 136 13.60 -17.66 14.28
CA LEU A 136 13.44 -18.41 15.53
C LEU A 136 14.79 -18.54 16.25
N ASP A 137 14.74 -18.81 17.56
CA ASP A 137 15.95 -19.17 18.30
C ASP A 137 16.51 -20.55 17.87
N THR A 138 17.76 -20.84 18.19
CA THR A 138 18.42 -22.09 17.79
C THR A 138 17.73 -23.33 18.35
N ALA A 139 17.08 -23.25 19.52
CA ALA A 139 16.42 -24.38 20.13
C ALA A 139 15.13 -24.75 19.37
N ASP A 140 14.37 -23.75 18.94
CA ASP A 140 13.19 -23.92 18.11
C ASP A 140 13.56 -24.37 16.69
N GLN A 141 14.62 -23.80 16.11
CA GLN A 141 15.13 -24.26 14.81
C GLN A 141 15.50 -25.76 14.81
N ALA A 142 16.09 -26.26 15.91
CA ALA A 142 16.44 -27.67 16.02
C ALA A 142 15.21 -28.60 15.97
N LEU A 143 14.06 -28.17 16.50
CA LEU A 143 12.81 -28.95 16.45
C LEU A 143 12.26 -29.08 15.02
N LEU A 144 12.56 -28.11 14.15
CA LEU A 144 12.14 -28.11 12.75
C LEU A 144 12.98 -29.05 11.87
N SER A 145 14.07 -29.60 12.40
CA SER A 145 14.89 -30.62 11.72
C SER A 145 14.34 -32.05 11.89
N ASN A 146 13.11 -32.20 12.35
CA ASN A 146 12.48 -33.51 12.52
C ASN A 146 12.34 -34.23 11.15
N PRO A 147 12.81 -35.49 11.00
CA PRO A 147 12.81 -36.21 9.72
C PRO A 147 11.42 -36.53 9.16
N SER A 148 10.36 -36.40 9.98
CA SER A 148 8.97 -36.52 9.52
C SER A 148 8.55 -35.34 8.63
N ILE A 149 9.25 -34.20 8.70
CA ILE A 149 8.96 -32.99 7.92
C ILE A 149 9.63 -33.10 6.56
N GLY A 150 8.83 -33.10 5.49
CA GLY A 150 9.32 -33.10 4.12
C GLY A 150 9.38 -31.71 3.49
N LEU A 151 8.52 -30.79 3.96
CA LEU A 151 8.47 -29.41 3.51
C LEU A 151 8.01 -28.50 4.65
N LEU A 152 8.59 -27.31 4.76
CA LEU A 152 8.22 -26.25 5.69
C LEU A 152 7.86 -24.99 4.91
N VAL A 153 6.64 -24.50 5.11
CA VAL A 153 6.15 -23.27 4.49
C VAL A 153 5.96 -22.19 5.54
N ALA A 154 6.48 -20.99 5.28
CA ALA A 154 6.23 -19.81 6.10
C ALA A 154 5.61 -18.69 5.24
N GLY A 155 4.55 -18.08 5.77
CA GLY A 155 3.80 -17.02 5.07
C GLY A 155 4.32 -15.62 5.29
N HIS A 156 5.16 -15.41 6.32
CA HIS A 156 5.68 -14.09 6.67
C HIS A 156 6.77 -13.61 5.69
N LEU A 157 6.90 -12.28 5.54
CA LEU A 157 7.84 -11.53 4.67
C LEU A 157 7.36 -11.23 3.25
N HIS A 158 6.16 -11.66 2.85
CA HIS A 158 5.54 -11.27 1.59
C HIS A 158 6.32 -11.58 0.29
N LEU A 159 7.28 -12.50 0.32
CA LEU A 159 8.14 -12.82 -0.84
C LEU A 159 8.31 -14.32 -1.04
N ASP A 160 8.64 -14.69 -2.26
CA ASP A 160 8.99 -16.07 -2.61
C ASP A 160 10.49 -16.31 -2.39
N ARG A 161 10.84 -17.35 -1.61
CA ARG A 161 12.23 -17.77 -1.39
C ARG A 161 12.30 -19.26 -1.08
N GLU A 162 13.24 -19.95 -1.70
CA GLU A 162 13.45 -21.38 -1.48
C GLU A 162 14.82 -21.63 -0.83
N SER A 163 14.86 -22.47 0.20
CA SER A 163 16.10 -22.89 0.85
C SER A 163 15.95 -24.28 1.47
N GLY A 164 16.44 -25.32 0.78
CA GLY A 164 16.28 -26.70 1.21
C GLY A 164 14.80 -27.08 1.31
N ILE A 165 14.35 -27.51 2.48
CA ILE A 165 12.94 -27.82 2.75
C ILE A 165 12.08 -26.58 3.07
N ILE A 166 12.68 -25.40 3.17
CA ILE A 166 11.99 -24.16 3.56
C ILE A 166 11.52 -23.43 2.30
N GLN A 167 10.24 -23.10 2.28
CA GLN A 167 9.57 -22.34 1.23
C GLN A 167 8.91 -21.11 1.86
N LEU A 168 9.42 -19.92 1.54
CA LEU A 168 8.68 -18.70 1.74
C LEU A 168 7.76 -18.50 0.55
N VAL A 169 6.54 -18.08 0.86
CA VAL A 169 5.49 -17.85 -0.12
C VAL A 169 5.05 -16.40 -0.07
N ARG A 170 4.92 -15.78 -1.23
CA ARG A 170 4.42 -14.42 -1.36
C ARG A 170 2.99 -14.31 -0.83
N GLY A 171 2.73 -13.19 -0.17
CA GLY A 171 1.43 -12.91 0.45
C GLY A 171 0.31 -12.63 -0.55
N LEU A 172 -0.93 -12.79 -0.09
CA LEU A 172 -2.14 -12.38 -0.80
C LEU A 172 -2.45 -10.89 -0.67
N ASP A 173 -1.84 -10.20 0.30
CA ASP A 173 -1.97 -8.75 0.48
C ASP A 173 -1.35 -7.98 -0.71
N PRO A 174 -2.17 -7.37 -1.60
CA PRO A 174 -1.68 -6.61 -2.75
C PRO A 174 -0.95 -5.31 -2.37
N ASP A 175 -1.03 -4.83 -1.12
CA ASP A 175 -0.29 -3.64 -0.68
C ASP A 175 1.20 -3.98 -0.39
N LYS A 176 1.51 -5.26 -0.19
CA LYS A 176 2.81 -5.71 0.36
C LYS A 176 3.48 -6.83 -0.42
N ALA A 177 2.81 -7.48 -1.36
CA ALA A 177 3.38 -8.56 -2.17
C ALA A 177 4.66 -8.12 -2.90
N ILE A 178 5.78 -8.80 -2.65
CA ILE A 178 7.12 -8.45 -3.16
C ILE A 178 7.49 -9.34 -4.34
N GLY A 179 8.08 -8.76 -5.38
CA GLY A 179 8.59 -9.49 -6.55
C GLY A 179 7.54 -9.98 -7.54
N GLY A 180 6.24 -9.92 -7.19
CA GLY A 180 5.13 -10.20 -8.09
C GLY A 180 3.78 -9.84 -7.47
N ALA A 181 2.71 -10.01 -8.25
CA ALA A 181 1.33 -9.82 -7.78
C ALA A 181 0.91 -10.92 -6.79
N PRO A 182 -0.13 -10.70 -5.95
CA PRO A 182 -0.67 -11.71 -5.04
C PRO A 182 -0.82 -13.10 -5.65
N SER A 183 -0.52 -14.14 -4.88
CA SER A 183 -0.60 -15.51 -5.38
C SER A 183 -1.14 -16.51 -4.36
N LEU A 184 -1.94 -17.46 -4.84
CA LEU A 184 -2.28 -18.68 -4.14
C LEU A 184 -1.20 -19.72 -4.45
N THR A 185 -0.38 -20.06 -3.45
CA THR A 185 0.62 -21.12 -3.61
C THR A 185 -0.02 -22.48 -3.38
N VAL A 186 0.10 -23.40 -4.32
CA VAL A 186 -0.45 -24.75 -4.23
C VAL A 186 0.67 -25.76 -4.09
N PHE A 187 0.62 -26.57 -3.04
CA PHE A 187 1.51 -27.71 -2.84
C PHE A 187 0.76 -29.00 -3.12
N THR A 188 1.37 -29.86 -3.95
CA THR A 188 0.78 -31.14 -4.36
C THR A 188 1.69 -32.31 -4.00
N ARG A 189 1.09 -33.39 -3.48
CA ARG A 189 1.76 -34.63 -3.10
C ARG A 189 1.05 -35.86 -3.66
N ASP A 190 1.77 -36.65 -4.46
CA ASP A 190 1.23 -37.85 -5.13
C ASP A 190 1.52 -39.16 -4.38
N GLY A 191 0.91 -39.28 -3.20
CA GLY A 191 1.13 -40.41 -2.29
C GLY A 191 2.01 -40.02 -1.11
N ASP A 192 2.18 -40.92 -0.14
CA ASP A 192 2.77 -40.54 1.15
C ASP A 192 4.28 -40.31 1.10
N GLU A 193 4.97 -40.93 0.14
CA GLU A 193 6.43 -40.82 -0.02
C GLU A 193 6.85 -39.90 -1.18
N ALA A 194 5.90 -39.43 -2.00
CA ALA A 194 6.20 -38.55 -3.13
C ALA A 194 6.59 -37.14 -2.65
N PRO A 195 7.62 -36.49 -3.22
CA PRO A 195 8.00 -35.15 -2.82
C PRO A 195 6.86 -34.15 -3.04
N TRP A 196 6.85 -33.08 -2.24
CA TRP A 196 5.95 -31.95 -2.47
C TRP A 196 6.38 -31.18 -3.70
N THR A 197 5.43 -30.82 -4.55
CA THR A 197 5.63 -29.97 -5.72
C THR A 197 4.89 -28.66 -5.52
N ARG A 198 5.50 -27.56 -5.95
CA ARG A 198 4.99 -26.18 -5.81
C ARG A 198 4.45 -25.67 -7.13
N GLU A 199 3.30 -25.01 -7.09
CA GLU A 199 2.74 -24.21 -8.18
C GLU A 199 2.28 -22.86 -7.62
N ASP A 200 2.79 -21.75 -8.16
CA ASP A 200 2.31 -20.41 -7.80
C ASP A 200 1.25 -19.95 -8.79
N VAL A 201 0.02 -19.80 -8.29
CA VAL A 201 -1.08 -19.26 -9.08
C VAL A 201 -1.15 -17.78 -8.81
N VAL A 202 -0.87 -16.95 -9.81
CA VAL A 202 -0.87 -15.48 -9.68
C VAL A 202 -2.28 -14.93 -9.90
N TYR A 203 -2.67 -13.90 -9.13
CA TYR A 203 -3.91 -13.16 -9.33
C TYR A 203 -3.79 -12.20 -10.52
N PRO A 204 -4.35 -12.52 -11.71
CA PRO A 204 -4.01 -11.80 -12.94
C PRO A 204 -4.36 -10.31 -12.95
N PRO A 205 -5.51 -9.87 -12.37
CA PRO A 205 -5.82 -8.45 -12.24
C PRO A 205 -4.77 -7.62 -11.49
N GLY A 206 -4.01 -8.21 -10.57
CA GLY A 206 -2.96 -7.50 -9.83
C GLY A 206 -1.65 -7.32 -10.58
N ASP A 207 -1.50 -7.96 -11.76
CA ASP A 207 -0.28 -7.90 -12.56
C ASP A 207 -0.53 -7.23 -13.92
N PRO A 208 -0.13 -5.96 -14.11
CA PRO A 208 -0.41 -5.24 -15.35
C PRO A 208 0.31 -5.84 -16.55
N ARG A 209 1.36 -6.65 -16.36
CA ARG A 209 2.04 -7.36 -17.46
C ARG A 209 1.13 -8.36 -18.16
N GLN A 210 0.07 -8.82 -17.48
CA GLN A 210 -0.94 -9.72 -18.01
C GLN A 210 -2.14 -8.97 -18.63
N TRP A 211 -2.16 -7.65 -18.56
CA TRP A 211 -3.25 -6.84 -19.11
C TRP A 211 -3.09 -6.63 -20.63
N PRO A 212 -4.21 -6.40 -21.35
CA PRO A 212 -4.15 -5.90 -22.71
C PRO A 212 -3.24 -4.69 -22.84
N GLU A 213 -2.52 -4.58 -23.95
CA GLU A 213 -1.59 -3.45 -24.17
C GLU A 213 -2.29 -2.09 -24.07
N ALA A 214 -3.54 -1.99 -24.53
CA ALA A 214 -4.33 -0.75 -24.44
C ALA A 214 -4.54 -0.30 -22.99
N GLU A 215 -4.85 -1.22 -22.07
CA GLU A 215 -5.01 -0.91 -20.64
C GLU A 215 -3.67 -0.51 -20.00
N ARG A 216 -2.56 -1.21 -20.35
CA ARG A 216 -1.22 -0.82 -19.88
C ARG A 216 -0.83 0.59 -20.35
N ARG A 217 -1.12 0.92 -21.61
CA ARG A 217 -0.85 2.25 -22.17
C ARG A 217 -1.71 3.32 -21.52
N GLU A 218 -2.98 3.04 -21.30
CA GLU A 218 -3.91 3.95 -20.63
C GLU A 218 -3.42 4.31 -19.21
N TRP A 219 -3.02 3.32 -18.42
CA TRP A 219 -2.41 3.58 -17.10
C TRP A 219 -1.11 4.40 -17.22
N PHE A 220 -0.22 4.01 -18.15
CA PHE A 220 1.06 4.69 -18.33
C PHE A 220 0.91 6.13 -18.86
N ASP A 221 -0.16 6.42 -19.60
CA ASP A 221 -0.51 7.75 -20.10
C ASP A 221 -0.94 8.73 -19.00
N HIS A 222 -1.18 8.23 -17.79
CA HIS A 222 -1.38 9.04 -16.58
C HIS A 222 -0.09 9.23 -15.77
N LEU A 223 0.97 8.49 -16.09
CA LEU A 223 2.21 8.49 -15.32
C LEU A 223 3.13 9.64 -15.72
N GLY A 224 3.36 10.52 -14.75
CA GLY A 224 4.21 11.70 -14.81
C GLY A 224 5.35 11.68 -13.81
N ILE A 225 6.03 12.81 -13.69
CA ILE A 225 7.13 13.01 -12.72
C ILE A 225 6.94 14.31 -11.93
N SER A 226 7.49 14.36 -10.71
CA SER A 226 7.61 15.60 -9.93
C SER A 226 9.03 16.19 -10.04
N GLY A 227 9.11 17.48 -10.32
CA GLY A 227 10.35 18.25 -10.47
C GLY A 227 10.97 18.68 -9.13
N MET A 228 11.08 17.76 -8.16
CA MET A 228 11.43 18.00 -6.76
C MET A 228 12.63 18.93 -6.52
N GLU A 229 13.85 18.46 -6.79
CA GLU A 229 15.10 19.17 -6.48
C GLU A 229 15.62 19.98 -7.67
N SER A 230 15.40 19.49 -8.89
CA SER A 230 15.87 20.10 -10.15
C SER A 230 14.75 20.31 -11.17
N PRO A 231 13.76 21.19 -10.88
CA PRO A 231 12.53 21.31 -11.68
C PRO A 231 12.78 21.65 -13.15
N LEU A 232 13.73 22.55 -13.46
CA LEU A 232 14.03 22.93 -14.84
C LEU A 232 14.66 21.79 -15.65
N GLN A 233 15.57 21.05 -15.04
CA GLN A 233 16.20 19.89 -15.68
C GLN A 233 15.16 18.81 -15.93
N ALA A 234 14.42 18.43 -14.88
CA ALA A 234 13.38 17.41 -14.97
C ALA A 234 12.31 17.75 -16.01
N LEU A 235 11.91 19.03 -16.11
CA LEU A 235 10.92 19.48 -17.08
C LEU A 235 11.41 19.41 -18.53
N ARG A 236 12.70 19.69 -18.77
CA ARG A 236 13.32 19.52 -20.10
C ARG A 236 13.35 18.05 -20.50
N GLU A 237 13.83 17.19 -19.61
CA GLU A 237 13.85 15.73 -19.83
C GLU A 237 12.43 15.20 -20.06
N ALA A 238 11.44 15.69 -19.31
CA ALA A 238 10.03 15.35 -19.48
C ALA A 238 9.48 15.78 -20.85
N ALA A 239 9.87 16.96 -21.35
CA ALA A 239 9.49 17.42 -22.68
C ALA A 239 10.05 16.52 -23.77
N ASP A 240 11.34 16.17 -23.68
CA ASP A 240 12.04 15.32 -24.65
C ASP A 240 11.41 13.92 -24.74
N LEU A 241 11.00 13.37 -23.59
CA LEU A 241 10.40 12.04 -23.48
C LEU A 241 8.88 12.02 -23.64
N GLY A 242 8.24 13.19 -23.84
CA GLY A 242 6.80 13.29 -24.00
C GLY A 242 6.00 12.85 -22.77
N VAL A 243 6.50 13.16 -21.57
CA VAL A 243 5.86 12.77 -20.31
C VAL A 243 4.51 13.48 -20.16
N PRO A 244 3.40 12.75 -19.95
CA PRO A 244 2.05 13.32 -20.03
C PRO A 244 1.68 14.20 -18.83
N ALA A 245 2.19 13.91 -17.63
CA ALA A 245 1.91 14.68 -16.44
C ALA A 245 3.21 15.20 -15.80
N PHE A 246 3.16 16.41 -15.27
CA PHE A 246 4.30 17.00 -14.57
C PHE A 246 3.83 17.76 -13.34
N GLU A 247 4.54 17.59 -12.23
CA GLU A 247 4.34 18.40 -11.04
C GLU A 247 5.54 19.31 -10.79
N LEU A 248 5.26 20.61 -10.67
CA LEU A 248 6.22 21.59 -10.20
C LEU A 248 6.11 21.76 -8.69
N ARG A 249 7.22 22.08 -8.04
CA ARG A 249 7.22 22.50 -6.64
C ARG A 249 7.39 24.00 -6.53
N TYR A 250 6.54 24.64 -5.74
CA TYR A 250 6.65 26.07 -5.47
C TYR A 250 8.00 26.42 -4.83
N ARG A 251 8.59 27.55 -5.24
CA ARG A 251 9.80 28.12 -4.62
C ARG A 251 9.63 29.64 -4.47
N PRO A 252 9.79 30.20 -3.25
CA PRO A 252 9.59 31.64 -2.98
C PRO A 252 10.43 32.58 -3.85
N SER A 253 11.64 32.15 -4.25
CA SER A 253 12.53 32.95 -5.10
C SER A 253 12.09 33.04 -6.57
N THR A 254 10.96 32.41 -6.94
CA THR A 254 10.51 32.25 -8.33
C THR A 254 9.09 32.76 -8.60
N THR A 255 8.63 33.78 -7.87
CA THR A 255 7.27 34.35 -8.02
C THR A 255 6.95 34.81 -9.46
N GLN A 256 7.96 35.17 -10.25
CA GLN A 256 7.85 35.22 -11.70
C GLN A 256 8.52 33.99 -12.32
N PRO A 257 7.82 33.24 -13.22
CA PRO A 257 8.48 32.23 -14.02
C PRO A 257 9.64 32.89 -14.74
N THR A 258 10.86 32.42 -14.49
CA THR A 258 12.01 32.88 -15.26
C THR A 258 11.72 32.60 -16.74
N GLN A 259 12.29 33.39 -17.64
CA GLN A 259 12.13 33.14 -19.07
C GLN A 259 12.55 31.70 -19.43
N GLU A 260 13.49 31.14 -18.68
CA GLU A 260 13.91 29.75 -18.76
C GLU A 260 12.79 28.76 -18.38
N LEU A 261 12.12 28.97 -17.24
CA LEU A 261 10.98 28.14 -16.83
C LEU A 261 9.82 28.24 -17.81
N ALA A 262 9.49 29.45 -18.27
CA ALA A 262 8.43 29.65 -19.26
C ALA A 262 8.72 28.93 -20.58
N THR A 263 9.99 28.95 -21.03
CA THR A 263 10.43 28.25 -22.24
C THR A 263 10.35 26.73 -22.06
N ALA A 264 10.85 26.21 -20.94
CA ALA A 264 10.79 24.77 -20.65
C ALA A 264 9.34 24.28 -20.51
N LEU A 265 8.47 25.04 -19.84
CA LEU A 265 7.04 24.73 -19.73
C LEU A 265 6.35 24.73 -21.09
N SER A 266 6.66 25.71 -21.95
CA SER A 266 6.10 25.77 -23.30
C SER A 266 6.52 24.54 -24.12
N ALA A 267 7.79 24.14 -24.04
CA ALA A 267 8.30 22.95 -24.71
C ALA A 267 7.60 21.68 -24.23
N TRP A 268 7.45 21.51 -22.91
CA TRP A 268 6.73 20.37 -22.34
C TRP A 268 5.25 20.37 -22.72
N ARG A 269 4.55 21.51 -22.61
CA ARG A 269 3.12 21.66 -22.96
C ARG A 269 2.78 21.33 -24.42
N ALA A 270 3.77 21.26 -25.32
CA ALA A 270 3.54 20.79 -26.68
C ALA A 270 3.02 19.33 -26.73
N ARG A 271 3.28 18.54 -25.68
CA ARG A 271 2.83 17.13 -25.56
C ARG A 271 2.26 16.78 -24.18
N GLY A 272 2.62 17.55 -23.15
CA GLY A 272 2.11 17.42 -21.79
C GLY A 272 0.60 17.66 -21.72
N LYS A 273 -0.07 16.88 -20.90
CA LYS A 273 -1.52 16.87 -20.71
C LYS A 273 -1.96 17.51 -19.39
N HIS A 274 -1.17 17.36 -18.32
CA HIS A 274 -1.58 17.80 -16.99
C HIS A 274 -0.42 18.36 -16.15
N LEU A 275 -0.57 19.59 -15.68
CA LEU A 275 0.39 20.31 -14.85
C LEU A 275 -0.15 20.53 -13.43
N SER A 276 0.51 19.96 -12.43
CA SER A 276 0.26 20.29 -11.02
C SER A 276 1.31 21.26 -10.47
N LEU A 277 0.92 22.08 -9.50
CA LEU A 277 1.84 22.82 -8.64
C LEU A 277 1.67 22.34 -7.20
N HIS A 278 2.71 21.76 -6.62
CA HIS A 278 2.79 21.48 -5.19
C HIS A 278 3.11 22.76 -4.43
N VAL A 279 2.19 23.17 -3.55
CA VAL A 279 2.21 24.46 -2.86
C VAL A 279 2.66 24.31 -1.39
N PRO A 280 3.05 25.42 -0.72
CA PRO A 280 3.41 25.42 0.69
C PRO A 280 2.27 25.01 1.63
N ASP A 281 2.60 24.83 2.90
CA ASP A 281 1.65 24.41 3.92
C ASP A 281 0.88 25.59 4.53
N LEU A 282 -0.41 25.37 4.80
CA LEU A 282 -1.17 26.17 5.76
C LEU A 282 -0.96 25.56 7.14
N ALA A 283 -0.54 26.36 8.12
CA ALA A 283 -0.28 25.88 9.47
C ALA A 283 -1.09 26.60 10.55
N TRP A 284 -1.33 25.94 11.68
CA TRP A 284 -1.82 26.55 12.89
C TRP A 284 -0.66 26.78 13.86
N LYS A 285 -0.40 28.04 14.24
CA LYS A 285 0.68 28.38 15.19
C LYS A 285 0.21 29.49 16.12
N ALA A 286 0.41 29.30 17.42
CA ALA A 286 0.13 30.30 18.45
C ALA A 286 -1.30 30.90 18.36
N GLY A 287 -2.29 30.08 18.05
CA GLY A 287 -3.70 30.50 17.98
C GLY A 287 -4.12 31.20 16.69
N ALA A 288 -3.30 31.18 15.63
CA ALA A 288 -3.63 31.79 14.34
C ALA A 288 -3.14 30.97 13.13
N PRO A 289 -3.78 31.15 11.95
CA PRO A 289 -3.26 30.61 10.69
C PRO A 289 -1.92 31.25 10.30
N HIS A 290 -1.01 30.44 9.76
CA HIS A 290 0.34 30.83 9.37
C HIS A 290 0.69 30.30 7.96
N GLY A 291 1.61 30.98 7.26
CA GLY A 291 1.99 30.65 5.88
C GLY A 291 1.17 31.33 4.79
N LEU A 292 0.27 32.26 5.15
CA LEU A 292 -0.71 32.87 4.24
C LEU A 292 -0.08 33.61 3.06
N ASP A 293 0.97 34.40 3.30
CA ASP A 293 1.59 35.21 2.24
C ASP A 293 2.31 34.35 1.20
N GLU A 294 3.00 33.31 1.66
CA GLU A 294 3.68 32.36 0.77
C GLU A 294 2.66 31.55 -0.05
N LEU A 295 1.57 31.15 0.58
CA LEU A 295 0.45 30.49 -0.11
C LEU A 295 -0.18 31.39 -1.17
N ARG A 296 -0.47 32.67 -0.88
CA ARG A 296 -1.00 33.62 -1.86
C ARG A 296 -0.09 33.72 -3.09
N GLN A 297 1.22 33.84 -2.87
CA GLN A 297 2.20 33.86 -3.95
C GLN A 297 2.21 32.56 -4.77
N ALA A 298 2.07 31.40 -4.11
CA ALA A 298 1.95 30.11 -4.79
C ALA A 298 0.67 30.01 -5.64
N MET A 299 -0.48 30.52 -5.17
CA MET A 299 -1.73 30.55 -5.94
C MET A 299 -1.60 31.44 -7.17
N GLU A 300 -0.97 32.62 -7.02
CA GLU A 300 -0.68 33.48 -8.15
C GLU A 300 0.24 32.80 -9.18
N GLN A 301 1.24 32.06 -8.71
CA GLN A 301 2.11 31.28 -9.59
C GLN A 301 1.32 30.18 -10.32
N ALA A 302 0.44 29.44 -9.64
CA ALA A 302 -0.41 28.42 -10.25
C ALA A 302 -1.25 29.01 -11.40
N LEU A 303 -1.86 30.17 -11.18
CA LEU A 303 -2.62 30.90 -12.21
C LEU A 303 -1.74 31.32 -13.39
N ARG A 304 -0.56 31.90 -13.10
CA ARG A 304 0.39 32.38 -14.13
C ARG A 304 0.90 31.25 -15.03
N ILE A 305 1.25 30.11 -14.43
CA ILE A 305 1.73 28.94 -15.17
C ILE A 305 0.58 28.14 -15.79
N ARG A 306 -0.68 28.56 -15.56
CA ARG A 306 -1.91 27.89 -16.00
C ARG A 306 -1.99 26.44 -15.54
N ALA A 307 -1.65 26.19 -14.28
CA ALA A 307 -1.72 24.84 -13.70
C ALA A 307 -3.13 24.26 -13.85
N ASP A 308 -3.21 22.95 -14.07
CA ASP A 308 -4.47 22.21 -14.15
C ASP A 308 -4.93 21.78 -12.75
N ALA A 309 -3.96 21.55 -11.86
CA ALA A 309 -4.19 21.22 -10.46
C ALA A 309 -3.18 21.89 -9.53
N ILE A 310 -3.49 21.88 -8.24
CA ILE A 310 -2.51 22.06 -7.17
C ILE A 310 -2.49 20.85 -6.25
N THR A 311 -1.33 20.58 -5.68
CA THR A 311 -1.14 19.65 -4.56
C THR A 311 -0.95 20.46 -3.29
N PHE A 312 -1.86 20.32 -2.34
CA PHE A 312 -1.94 21.11 -1.12
C PHE A 312 -2.14 20.19 0.08
N HIS A 313 -1.22 20.17 1.03
CA HIS A 313 -1.40 19.34 2.21
C HIS A 313 -2.65 19.74 3.01
N VAL A 314 -3.21 18.78 3.74
CA VAL A 314 -4.01 19.08 4.93
C VAL A 314 -3.29 20.11 5.84
N PRO A 315 -4.03 20.91 6.64
CA PRO A 315 -3.40 21.92 7.46
C PRO A 315 -2.47 21.30 8.50
N ARG A 316 -1.31 21.92 8.71
CA ARG A 316 -0.36 21.55 9.76
C ARG A 316 -0.88 22.01 11.11
N VAL A 317 -1.57 21.12 11.81
CA VAL A 317 -2.12 21.35 13.14
C VAL A 317 -2.16 20.03 13.92
N PRO A 318 -1.90 20.03 15.23
CA PRO A 318 -2.12 18.84 16.07
C PRO A 318 -3.60 18.43 16.06
N VAL A 319 -3.89 17.13 16.09
CA VAL A 319 -5.29 16.65 16.09
C VAL A 319 -6.09 17.19 17.28
N GLY A 320 -5.48 17.30 18.46
CA GLY A 320 -6.11 17.85 19.65
C GLY A 320 -6.48 19.33 19.55
N GLU A 321 -5.89 20.06 18.61
CA GLU A 321 -6.17 21.48 18.36
C GLU A 321 -7.06 21.70 17.13
N PHE A 322 -7.27 20.68 16.30
CA PHE A 322 -7.95 20.83 15.01
C PHE A 322 -9.33 21.46 15.17
N ASP A 323 -10.18 20.95 16.06
CA ASP A 323 -11.55 21.46 16.21
C ASP A 323 -11.58 22.97 16.50
N ALA A 324 -10.74 23.44 17.43
CA ALA A 324 -10.65 24.86 17.80
C ALA A 324 -9.99 25.73 16.70
N ALA A 325 -9.04 25.17 15.96
CA ALA A 325 -8.33 25.87 14.88
C ALA A 325 -9.13 25.93 13.57
N SER A 326 -10.01 24.97 13.37
CA SER A 326 -10.47 24.57 12.04
C SER A 326 -11.25 25.63 11.29
N ASP A 327 -12.10 26.42 11.95
CA ASP A 327 -12.88 27.48 11.30
C ASP A 327 -11.98 28.61 10.79
N ASN A 328 -10.96 28.99 11.58
CA ASN A 328 -10.00 30.01 11.18
C ASN A 328 -9.11 29.53 10.03
N LEU A 329 -8.66 28.27 10.09
CA LEU A 329 -7.93 27.64 8.99
C LEU A 329 -8.79 27.56 7.73
N LEU A 330 -10.06 27.18 7.87
CA LEU A 330 -11.00 27.07 6.75
C LEU A 330 -11.26 28.43 6.10
N GLN A 331 -11.51 29.47 6.90
CA GLN A 331 -11.70 30.83 6.39
C GLN A 331 -10.47 31.31 5.62
N ALA A 332 -9.27 31.11 6.17
CA ALA A 332 -8.02 31.47 5.50
C ALA A 332 -7.80 30.70 4.20
N ALA A 333 -8.06 29.39 4.21
CA ALA A 333 -7.95 28.55 3.02
C ALA A 333 -8.96 28.97 1.93
N VAL A 334 -10.21 29.27 2.30
CA VAL A 334 -11.25 29.72 1.36
C VAL A 334 -10.85 31.01 0.67
N GLU A 335 -10.33 32.00 1.43
CA GLU A 335 -9.84 33.27 0.87
C GLU A 335 -8.75 33.02 -0.19
N ILE A 336 -7.76 32.20 0.16
CA ILE A 336 -6.59 31.92 -0.68
C ILE A 336 -6.96 31.09 -1.91
N LEU A 337 -7.86 30.11 -1.79
CA LEU A 337 -8.19 29.16 -2.85
C LEU A 337 -9.29 29.67 -3.80
N THR A 338 -10.01 30.73 -3.44
CA THR A 338 -11.10 31.29 -4.27
C THR A 338 -10.66 31.64 -5.70
N PRO A 339 -9.49 32.27 -5.95
CA PRO A 339 -9.01 32.52 -7.30
C PRO A 339 -8.80 31.25 -8.13
N LEU A 340 -8.33 30.16 -7.52
CA LEU A 340 -8.16 28.88 -8.21
C LEU A 340 -9.50 28.25 -8.60
N LYS A 341 -10.48 28.30 -7.69
CA LYS A 341 -11.87 27.93 -8.00
C LYS A 341 -12.39 28.69 -9.21
N GLN A 342 -12.21 30.01 -9.25
CA GLN A 342 -12.68 30.85 -10.36
C GLN A 342 -12.01 30.49 -11.69
N ALA A 343 -10.77 30.02 -11.64
CA ALA A 343 -10.01 29.56 -12.80
C ALA A 343 -10.30 28.10 -13.20
N GLY A 344 -11.11 27.35 -12.43
CA GLY A 344 -11.40 25.95 -12.70
C GLY A 344 -10.23 24.99 -12.40
N ILE A 345 -9.27 25.42 -11.57
CA ILE A 345 -8.09 24.63 -11.19
C ILE A 345 -8.50 23.61 -10.13
N MET A 346 -8.08 22.35 -10.29
CA MET A 346 -8.34 21.27 -9.35
C MET A 346 -7.50 21.42 -8.08
N ILE A 347 -8.07 21.10 -6.92
CA ILE A 347 -7.37 21.21 -5.62
C ILE A 347 -7.25 19.80 -5.01
N GLY A 348 -6.06 19.22 -5.08
CA GLY A 348 -5.74 17.95 -4.46
C GLY A 348 -5.23 18.14 -3.05
N ILE A 349 -5.96 17.61 -2.06
CA ILE A 349 -5.59 17.62 -0.65
C ILE A 349 -4.70 16.42 -0.34
N GLU A 350 -3.45 16.66 0.00
CA GLU A 350 -2.48 15.61 0.22
C GLU A 350 -2.46 15.10 1.66
N ASN A 351 -2.46 13.76 1.81
CA ASN A 351 -2.30 13.12 3.12
C ASN A 351 -0.87 13.23 3.62
N LEU A 352 -0.74 13.23 4.94
CA LEU A 352 0.54 13.24 5.62
C LEU A 352 0.79 11.88 6.28
N HIS A 353 1.98 11.73 6.86
CA HIS A 353 2.35 10.57 7.65
C HIS A 353 2.94 11.01 8.99
N MET A 354 2.82 10.12 9.97
CA MET A 354 3.37 10.32 11.30
C MET A 354 4.90 10.22 11.26
N ASN A 355 5.57 11.21 11.83
CA ASN A 355 7.01 11.21 12.01
C ASN A 355 7.39 10.23 13.12
N ARG A 356 8.57 9.61 13.00
CA ARG A 356 9.08 8.62 13.97
C ARG A 356 9.23 9.11 15.42
N TRP A 357 9.22 10.43 15.63
CA TRP A 357 9.36 11.08 16.93
C TRP A 357 8.03 11.45 17.58
N GLU A 358 6.94 11.41 16.82
CA GLU A 358 5.61 11.74 17.34
C GLU A 358 5.07 10.59 18.20
N THR A 359 4.19 10.92 19.12
CA THR A 359 3.39 9.95 19.88
C THR A 359 2.01 9.85 19.22
N PRO A 360 1.40 8.65 19.09
CA PRO A 360 0.10 8.50 18.43
C PRO A 360 -1.06 8.91 19.37
N ASP A 361 -1.05 10.16 19.82
CA ASP A 361 -2.04 10.75 20.73
C ASP A 361 -2.64 12.03 20.14
N SER A 362 -3.16 12.94 20.96
CA SER A 362 -3.74 14.21 20.49
C SER A 362 -2.69 15.23 20.01
N THR A 363 -1.40 15.02 20.28
CA THR A 363 -0.32 15.95 19.93
C THR A 363 0.27 15.74 18.55
N ARG A 364 0.04 14.57 17.95
CA ARG A 364 0.45 14.28 16.56
C ARG A 364 -0.29 15.14 15.55
N GLY A 365 0.32 15.30 14.38
CA GLY A 365 -0.26 16.03 13.26
C GLY A 365 -1.59 15.45 12.76
N PHE A 366 -2.39 16.33 12.16
CA PHE A 366 -3.62 16.04 11.45
C PHE A 366 -3.33 15.57 10.01
N GLY A 367 -4.24 14.75 9.45
CA GLY A 367 -4.19 14.26 8.07
C GLY A 367 -3.40 12.96 7.90
N TYR A 368 -3.24 12.19 8.97
CA TYR A 368 -2.57 10.88 8.93
C TYR A 368 -3.55 9.75 8.64
N THR A 369 -4.86 10.01 8.64
CA THR A 369 -5.88 8.98 8.38
C THR A 369 -6.81 9.40 7.23
N PRO A 370 -7.49 8.43 6.57
CA PRO A 370 -8.48 8.76 5.55
C PRO A 370 -9.58 9.67 6.09
N ASP A 371 -10.03 9.45 7.32
CA ASP A 371 -11.14 10.23 7.90
C ASP A 371 -10.76 11.69 8.17
N GLU A 372 -9.51 11.96 8.58
CA GLU A 372 -9.00 13.32 8.73
C GLU A 372 -8.90 14.05 7.38
N CYS A 373 -8.35 13.38 6.35
CA CYS A 373 -8.28 13.96 5.02
C CYS A 373 -9.68 14.26 4.47
N ARG A 374 -10.62 13.31 4.63
CA ARG A 374 -12.03 13.48 4.25
C ARG A 374 -12.67 14.67 4.97
N GLN A 375 -12.48 14.78 6.28
CA GLN A 375 -13.04 15.87 7.08
C GLN A 375 -12.61 17.24 6.54
N TRP A 376 -11.34 17.39 6.15
CA TRP A 376 -10.86 18.64 5.58
C TRP A 376 -11.37 18.89 4.15
N ILE A 377 -11.32 17.87 3.29
CA ILE A 377 -11.84 17.94 1.91
C ILE A 377 -13.32 18.37 1.90
N ASP A 378 -14.15 17.73 2.72
CA ASP A 378 -15.59 18.00 2.74
C ASP A 378 -15.90 19.42 3.26
N ARG A 379 -15.14 19.91 4.25
CA ARG A 379 -15.26 21.29 4.73
C ARG A 379 -14.87 22.30 3.66
N LEU A 380 -13.76 22.08 2.95
CA LEU A 380 -13.35 22.93 1.85
C LEU A 380 -14.37 22.92 0.70
N ARG A 381 -14.87 21.75 0.30
CA ARG A 381 -15.93 21.60 -0.71
C ARG A 381 -17.18 22.37 -0.34
N ALA A 382 -17.63 22.24 0.91
CA ALA A 382 -18.83 22.93 1.38
C ALA A 382 -18.63 24.46 1.40
N ALA A 383 -17.51 24.94 1.97
CA ALA A 383 -17.25 26.37 2.12
C ALA A 383 -16.96 27.06 0.79
N LEU A 384 -16.21 26.42 -0.12
CA LEU A 384 -15.94 26.95 -1.46
C LEU A 384 -17.11 26.70 -2.42
N GLY A 385 -18.01 25.75 -2.16
CA GLY A 385 -19.02 25.32 -3.12
C GLY A 385 -18.38 24.84 -4.44
N TYR A 386 -17.30 24.06 -4.33
CA TYR A 386 -16.45 23.70 -5.46
C TYR A 386 -16.19 22.19 -5.53
N PRO A 387 -16.67 21.49 -6.59
CA PRO A 387 -16.61 20.03 -6.65
C PRO A 387 -15.22 19.47 -7.01
N LEU A 388 -14.33 20.27 -7.61
CA LEU A 388 -12.99 19.84 -8.04
C LEU A 388 -11.95 19.90 -6.92
N ILE A 389 -12.37 19.61 -5.69
CA ILE A 389 -11.49 19.44 -4.53
C ILE A 389 -11.51 17.96 -4.20
N GLY A 390 -10.38 17.32 -3.94
CA GLY A 390 -10.33 15.89 -3.67
C GLY A 390 -9.06 15.46 -2.96
N LEU A 391 -8.80 14.15 -2.92
CA LEU A 391 -7.61 13.59 -2.30
C LEU A 391 -6.46 13.56 -3.32
N HIS A 392 -5.32 14.16 -2.98
CA HIS A 392 -4.05 13.80 -3.61
C HIS A 392 -3.41 12.71 -2.75
N LEU A 393 -3.39 11.45 -3.19
CA LEU A 393 -2.90 10.37 -2.34
C LEU A 393 -1.40 10.16 -2.53
N ASP A 394 -0.63 10.43 -1.49
CA ASP A 394 0.75 9.95 -1.39
C ASP A 394 0.74 8.54 -0.78
N ILE A 395 1.09 7.56 -1.63
CA ILE A 395 1.08 6.14 -1.24
C ILE A 395 2.22 5.80 -0.27
N GLY A 396 3.32 6.54 -0.33
CA GLY A 396 4.46 6.33 0.53
C GLY A 396 4.23 6.91 1.91
N HIS A 397 3.58 8.07 2.01
CA HIS A 397 3.02 8.58 3.25
C HIS A 397 2.08 7.57 3.86
N ALA A 398 1.07 7.07 3.13
CA ALA A 398 0.12 6.09 3.66
C ALA A 398 0.80 4.80 4.16
N ARG A 399 1.84 4.32 3.47
CA ARG A 399 2.59 3.12 3.85
C ARG A 399 3.53 3.36 5.04
N ASN A 400 4.24 4.48 5.08
CA ASN A 400 5.18 4.88 6.13
C ASN A 400 4.48 5.69 7.23
N ASN A 401 3.40 5.15 7.78
CA ASN A 401 2.54 5.86 8.72
C ASN A 401 2.26 5.04 9.97
N ALA A 402 3.28 4.50 10.62
CA ALA A 402 3.08 3.73 11.85
C ALA A 402 2.49 4.63 12.95
N PRO A 403 1.51 4.15 13.75
CA PRO A 403 0.91 2.81 13.70
C PRO A 403 -0.26 2.69 12.70
N TYR A 404 -0.73 3.81 12.14
CA TYR A 404 -1.91 3.92 11.29
C TYR A 404 -1.86 3.07 10.01
N ALA A 405 -0.69 2.80 9.44
CA ALA A 405 -0.54 1.97 8.24
C ALA A 405 -1.06 0.52 8.40
N SER A 406 -1.23 0.03 9.65
CA SER A 406 -1.87 -1.28 9.91
C SER A 406 -3.40 -1.20 9.93
N ALA A 407 -3.95 -0.07 10.41
CA ALA A 407 -5.40 0.15 10.48
C ALA A 407 -5.96 0.67 9.14
N TYR A 408 -5.15 1.44 8.42
CA TYR A 408 -5.46 2.10 7.15
C TYR A 408 -4.38 1.78 6.11
N PRO A 409 -4.24 0.50 5.70
CA PRO A 409 -3.36 0.14 4.59
C PRO A 409 -3.90 0.79 3.28
N LEU A 410 -3.10 0.80 2.21
CA LEU A 410 -3.45 1.50 0.95
C LEU A 410 -4.81 1.08 0.41
N SER A 411 -5.12 -0.22 0.50
CA SER A 411 -6.42 -0.76 0.10
C SER A 411 -7.62 -0.13 0.84
N VAL A 412 -7.44 0.35 2.08
CA VAL A 412 -8.46 1.09 2.83
C VAL A 412 -8.56 2.55 2.36
N TRP A 413 -7.46 3.16 1.95
CA TRP A 413 -7.49 4.50 1.34
C TRP A 413 -8.29 4.49 0.04
N TYR A 414 -8.06 3.50 -0.84
CA TYR A 414 -8.83 3.34 -2.08
C TYR A 414 -10.32 3.12 -1.79
N ALA A 415 -10.64 2.20 -0.89
CA ALA A 415 -12.03 1.88 -0.56
C ALA A 415 -12.82 3.05 0.06
N ARG A 416 -12.16 3.97 0.78
CA ARG A 416 -12.81 5.11 1.44
C ARG A 416 -12.83 6.39 0.60
N LEU A 417 -11.77 6.64 -0.15
CA LEU A 417 -11.53 7.92 -0.81
C LEU A 417 -11.10 7.79 -2.27
N GLY A 418 -11.02 6.58 -2.84
CA GLY A 418 -10.57 6.37 -4.22
C GLY A 418 -11.36 7.20 -5.23
N HIS A 419 -12.69 7.26 -5.10
CA HIS A 419 -13.56 8.07 -5.97
C HIS A 419 -13.42 9.60 -5.78
N THR A 420 -12.68 10.05 -4.77
CA THR A 420 -12.35 11.47 -4.59
C THR A 420 -10.92 11.79 -4.99
N ILE A 421 -10.14 10.81 -5.46
CA ILE A 421 -8.76 11.04 -5.86
C ILE A 421 -8.69 11.99 -7.06
N THR A 422 -7.78 12.95 -6.95
CA THR A 422 -7.45 13.98 -7.95
C THR A 422 -6.02 13.84 -8.48
N GLY A 423 -5.17 13.11 -7.77
CA GLY A 423 -3.77 12.82 -8.14
C GLY A 423 -3.15 11.83 -7.17
N LEU A 424 -2.04 11.20 -7.56
CA LEU A 424 -1.26 10.33 -6.67
C LEU A 424 0.24 10.64 -6.73
N HIS A 425 0.90 10.68 -5.58
CA HIS A 425 2.36 10.60 -5.50
C HIS A 425 2.79 9.15 -5.40
N LEU A 426 3.73 8.76 -6.26
CA LEU A 426 4.30 7.43 -6.34
C LEU A 426 5.80 7.49 -6.04
N HIS A 427 6.23 6.71 -5.05
CA HIS A 427 7.64 6.48 -4.76
C HIS A 427 7.80 5.22 -3.91
N GLN A 428 9.02 4.70 -3.79
CA GLN A 428 9.33 3.66 -2.80
C GLN A 428 9.64 4.26 -1.43
N VAL A 429 9.59 3.39 -0.44
CA VAL A 429 10.10 3.62 0.91
C VAL A 429 11.20 2.60 1.14
N HIS A 430 12.36 3.03 1.64
CA HIS A 430 13.44 2.12 1.99
C HIS A 430 13.56 2.00 3.51
N LEU A 431 13.79 0.77 3.99
CA LEU A 431 14.19 0.54 5.37
C LEU A 431 15.70 0.77 5.47
N ALA A 432 16.10 1.80 6.21
CA ALA A 432 17.48 2.10 6.51
C ALA A 432 18.05 1.11 7.55
N PRO A 433 19.40 0.98 7.66
CA PRO A 433 20.04 0.06 8.60
C PRO A 433 19.68 0.30 10.07
N ASP A 434 19.30 1.53 10.44
CA ASP A 434 18.83 1.90 11.78
C ASP A 434 17.34 1.57 12.01
N SER A 435 16.73 0.80 11.10
CA SER A 435 15.31 0.46 11.07
C SER A 435 14.37 1.66 10.87
N SER A 436 14.88 2.82 10.44
CA SER A 436 14.04 3.94 10.03
C SER A 436 13.61 3.81 8.57
N PHE A 437 12.48 4.42 8.24
CA PHE A 437 11.97 4.44 6.87
C PHE A 437 12.30 5.75 6.18
N GLU A 438 12.86 5.66 4.98
CA GLU A 438 13.18 6.80 4.12
C GLU A 438 12.21 6.85 2.93
N ASN A 439 11.44 7.94 2.82
CA ASN A 439 10.49 8.19 1.72
C ASN A 439 11.17 8.73 0.45
N HIS A 440 10.39 8.86 -0.62
CA HIS A 440 10.76 9.42 -1.93
C HIS A 440 11.94 8.70 -2.60
N LYS A 441 11.97 7.37 -2.50
CA LYS A 441 13.00 6.54 -3.13
C LYS A 441 12.57 6.08 -4.52
N PRO A 442 13.55 5.79 -5.43
CA PRO A 442 13.26 5.36 -6.80
C PRO A 442 12.28 4.18 -6.86
N LEU A 443 11.31 4.27 -7.77
CA LEU A 443 10.31 3.24 -8.01
C LEU A 443 10.63 2.55 -9.34
N THR A 444 11.49 1.53 -9.28
CA THR A 444 12.03 0.86 -10.47
C THR A 444 11.45 -0.53 -10.73
N SER A 445 10.49 -0.98 -9.90
CA SER A 445 9.78 -2.25 -10.03
C SER A 445 8.30 -2.05 -9.67
N LEU A 446 7.43 -2.84 -10.30
CA LEU A 446 5.99 -2.85 -10.02
C LEU A 446 5.67 -3.41 -8.63
N PHE A 447 6.51 -4.33 -8.13
CA PHE A 447 6.30 -5.08 -6.90
C PHE A 447 7.52 -4.91 -5.98
N GLY A 448 7.70 -3.68 -5.50
CA GLY A 448 8.83 -3.26 -4.68
C GLY A 448 8.85 -3.85 -3.27
N GLY A 449 9.92 -3.58 -2.52
CA GLY A 449 10.17 -4.21 -1.21
C GLY A 449 9.27 -3.73 -0.08
N VAL A 450 8.90 -2.45 -0.04
CA VAL A 450 8.01 -1.91 1.01
C VAL A 450 6.62 -1.59 0.47
N ILE A 451 6.54 -1.13 -0.77
CA ILE A 451 5.29 -0.83 -1.47
C ILE A 451 5.20 -1.69 -2.73
N SER A 452 4.14 -2.47 -2.80
CA SER A 452 3.68 -3.13 -4.02
C SER A 452 2.66 -2.23 -4.71
N LEU A 453 2.76 -2.04 -6.02
CA LEU A 453 1.73 -1.34 -6.79
C LEU A 453 0.54 -2.25 -7.14
N SER A 454 0.55 -3.52 -6.74
CA SER A 454 -0.52 -4.46 -7.09
C SER A 454 -1.89 -3.97 -6.65
N SER A 455 -2.02 -3.36 -5.47
CA SER A 455 -3.30 -2.82 -5.01
C SER A 455 -3.75 -1.60 -5.79
N LEU A 456 -2.82 -0.73 -6.20
CA LEU A 456 -3.11 0.37 -7.13
C LEU A 456 -3.63 -0.16 -8.47
N PHE A 457 -3.01 -1.21 -9.01
CA PHE A 457 -3.45 -1.82 -10.27
C PHE A 457 -4.83 -2.45 -10.16
N LEU A 458 -5.10 -3.17 -9.07
CA LEU A 458 -6.43 -3.70 -8.79
C LEU A 458 -7.47 -2.58 -8.69
N ALA A 459 -7.17 -1.56 -7.90
CA ALA A 459 -8.08 -0.44 -7.67
C ALA A 459 -8.32 0.41 -8.93
N TRP A 460 -7.30 0.51 -9.79
CA TRP A 460 -7.41 1.13 -11.10
C TRP A 460 -8.38 0.34 -11.99
N ARG A 461 -8.20 -0.97 -12.08
CA ARG A 461 -8.93 -1.82 -13.02
C ARG A 461 -10.38 -2.08 -12.60
N ASP A 462 -10.65 -2.12 -11.30
CA ASP A 462 -12.03 -2.25 -10.77
C ASP A 462 -12.76 -0.91 -10.60
N HIS A 463 -12.09 0.20 -10.94
CA HIS A 463 -12.58 1.57 -10.78
C HIS A 463 -12.94 1.96 -9.34
N SER A 464 -12.38 1.29 -8.32
CA SER A 464 -12.50 1.71 -6.93
C SER A 464 -11.73 3.00 -6.62
N LEU A 465 -10.88 3.46 -7.55
CA LEU A 465 -10.36 4.82 -7.58
C LEU A 465 -10.55 5.53 -8.93
N ASN A 466 -10.52 6.86 -8.89
CA ASN A 466 -10.49 7.67 -10.10
C ASN A 466 -9.16 7.51 -10.83
N HIS A 467 -9.23 7.39 -12.15
CA HIS A 467 -8.06 7.47 -13.01
C HIS A 467 -7.57 8.92 -13.03
N ALA A 468 -6.56 9.19 -12.21
CA ALA A 468 -6.00 10.50 -11.97
C ALA A 468 -4.52 10.55 -12.36
N PRO A 469 -3.94 11.74 -12.59
CA PRO A 469 -2.51 11.88 -12.82
C PRO A 469 -1.68 11.26 -11.70
N LEU A 470 -0.62 10.55 -12.07
CA LEU A 470 0.32 9.91 -11.16
C LEU A 470 1.66 10.65 -11.26
N TYR A 471 2.32 10.96 -10.16
CA TYR A 471 3.60 11.68 -10.16
C TYR A 471 4.66 10.86 -9.44
N LEU A 472 5.73 10.52 -10.18
CA LEU A 472 6.92 9.93 -9.57
C LEU A 472 7.67 11.00 -8.77
N GLU A 473 7.56 10.95 -7.44
CA GLU A 473 8.11 11.95 -6.53
C GLU A 473 9.38 11.42 -5.84
N ILE A 474 10.53 11.62 -6.49
CA ILE A 474 11.82 11.01 -6.13
C ILE A 474 12.82 12.07 -5.66
N ARG A 475 13.57 11.80 -4.57
CA ARG A 475 14.68 12.65 -4.08
C ARG A 475 16.03 12.15 -4.58
N GLY A 476 16.97 13.07 -4.83
CA GLY A 476 18.34 12.77 -5.23
C GLY A 476 18.56 12.49 -6.72
N GLU A 477 17.49 12.27 -7.49
CA GLU A 477 17.53 12.11 -8.96
C GLU A 477 16.21 12.59 -9.60
N THR A 478 16.17 12.67 -10.94
CA THR A 478 14.91 12.96 -11.65
C THR A 478 14.04 11.70 -11.68
N GLY A 479 12.71 11.88 -11.67
CA GLY A 479 11.76 10.76 -11.77
C GLY A 479 11.84 9.98 -13.10
N ILE A 480 12.63 10.43 -14.06
CA ILE A 480 12.75 9.83 -15.40
C ILE A 480 13.28 8.41 -15.36
N HIS A 481 14.27 8.13 -14.51
CA HIS A 481 14.82 6.78 -14.42
C HIS A 481 13.76 5.78 -13.93
N SER A 482 12.96 6.17 -12.94
CA SER A 482 11.82 5.38 -12.45
C SER A 482 10.75 5.23 -13.56
N LEU A 483 10.41 6.30 -14.27
CA LEU A 483 9.45 6.27 -15.38
C LEU A 483 9.86 5.27 -16.47
N GLN A 484 11.12 5.30 -16.89
CA GLN A 484 11.65 4.39 -17.89
C GLN A 484 11.72 2.94 -17.40
N ALA A 485 12.04 2.74 -16.12
CA ALA A 485 12.02 1.41 -15.51
C ALA A 485 10.60 0.82 -15.53
N LEU A 486 9.60 1.59 -15.11
CA LEU A 486 8.20 1.15 -15.15
C LEU A 486 7.71 0.92 -16.58
N ARG A 487 8.11 1.74 -17.55
CA ARG A 487 7.79 1.51 -18.98
C ARG A 487 8.31 0.15 -19.46
N ARG A 488 9.55 -0.20 -19.07
CA ARG A 488 10.17 -1.51 -19.40
C ARG A 488 9.45 -2.66 -18.73
N GLU A 489 9.14 -2.54 -17.44
CA GLU A 489 8.38 -3.55 -16.69
C GLU A 489 7.01 -3.80 -17.32
N LEU A 490 6.37 -2.77 -17.85
CA LEU A 490 5.09 -2.86 -18.56
C LEU A 490 5.22 -3.36 -20.01
N ASN A 491 6.42 -3.66 -20.51
CA ASN A 491 6.69 -4.05 -21.90
C ASN A 491 6.08 -3.07 -22.93
N LEU A 492 6.15 -1.76 -22.66
CA LEU A 492 5.66 -0.72 -23.56
C LEU A 492 6.77 -0.19 -24.46
N SER A 493 6.49 -0.12 -25.76
CA SER A 493 7.40 0.53 -26.71
C SER A 493 7.44 2.06 -26.49
N PRO A 494 8.57 2.72 -26.81
CA PRO A 494 8.77 4.15 -26.55
C PRO A 494 7.71 5.10 -27.10
#